data_AF-A0A8K1LEX0-F1
#
_entry.id   AF-A0A8K1LEX0-F1
#
_cell.length_a   1.000
_cell.length_b   1.000
_cell.length_c   1.000
_cell.angle_alpha   90.00
_cell.angle_beta   90.00
_cell.angle_gamma   90.00
#
_symmetry.space_group_name_H-M   'P 1'
#
loop_
_entity.id
_entity.type
_entity.pdbx_description
1 polymer ?
#
loop_
_entity_poly.entity_id
_entity_poly.type
_entity_poly.pdbx_seq_one_letter_code
_entity_poly.pdbx_strand_id
1 'polypeptide(L)'
;MSLSPSGPLGFVRGQEQPELHALMKLPLLAVFALVFVAHCEDGARLLASKSLLNRYAVEGKDLTLQYNIYNVGSSAALDVELSDDSFPPEDFGIVSGMLSVKWDRIAPYLLMF
;
A
#
# COMPACT_ATOMS: atom_id res chain seq x y z
N MET A 1 -71.86 -23.99 43.26
CA MET A 1 -71.23 -23.81 41.94
C MET A 1 -70.84 -22.34 41.84
N SER A 2 -69.57 -22.03 42.09
CA SER A 2 -69.01 -20.67 42.00
C SER A 2 -68.25 -20.58 40.69
N LEU A 3 -68.73 -19.75 39.76
CA LEU A 3 -68.09 -19.51 38.46
C LEU A 3 -67.07 -18.39 38.62
N SER A 4 -65.80 -18.75 38.45
CA SER A 4 -64.66 -17.82 38.43
C SER A 4 -64.72 -16.94 37.17
N PRO A 5 -64.52 -15.61 37.26
CA PRO A 5 -64.33 -14.79 36.07
C PRO A 5 -62.85 -14.81 35.68
N SER A 6 -62.55 -15.47 34.57
CA SER A 6 -61.25 -15.39 33.89
C SER A 6 -61.07 -14.00 33.27
N GLY A 7 -60.17 -13.20 33.86
CA GLY A 7 -59.72 -11.94 33.27
C GLY A 7 -58.71 -12.20 32.12
N PRO A 8 -58.69 -11.40 31.05
CA PRO A 8 -57.66 -11.54 30.02
C PRO A 8 -56.34 -10.92 30.50
N LEU A 9 -55.30 -11.74 30.59
CA LEU A 9 -53.91 -11.29 30.71
C LEU A 9 -53.49 -10.65 29.39
N GLY A 10 -53.59 -9.32 29.32
CA GLY A 10 -53.11 -8.53 28.19
C GLY A 10 -51.58 -8.59 28.13
N PHE A 11 -51.04 -9.16 27.04
CA PHE A 11 -49.62 -9.05 26.71
C PHE A 11 -49.35 -7.68 26.11
N VAL A 12 -48.73 -6.79 26.88
CA VAL A 12 -48.16 -5.55 26.38
C VAL A 12 -46.77 -5.85 25.82
N ARG A 13 -46.63 -5.87 24.50
CA ARG A 13 -45.32 -5.89 23.85
C ARG A 13 -44.69 -4.50 24.06
N GLY A 14 -43.71 -4.41 24.96
CA GLY A 14 -42.83 -3.25 25.03
C GLY A 14 -42.20 -3.05 23.66
N GLN A 15 -42.52 -1.94 23.00
CA GLN A 15 -41.79 -1.51 21.81
C GLN A 15 -40.41 -1.09 22.31
N GLU A 16 -39.37 -1.86 21.98
CA GLU A 16 -37.99 -1.45 22.20
C GLU A 16 -37.81 -0.10 21.49
N GLN A 17 -37.60 0.96 22.27
CA GLN A 17 -37.35 2.28 21.73
C GLN A 17 -36.07 2.18 20.91
N PRO A 18 -36.10 2.42 19.58
CA PRO A 18 -34.91 2.31 18.77
C PRO A 18 -33.92 3.33 19.32
N GLU A 19 -32.81 2.81 19.83
CA GLU A 19 -31.72 3.53 20.49
C GLU A 19 -31.31 4.77 19.67
N LEU A 20 -31.93 5.92 19.92
CA LEU A 20 -31.67 7.16 19.18
C LEU A 20 -30.19 7.54 19.24
N HIS A 21 -29.53 7.17 20.34
CA HIS A 21 -28.08 7.29 20.53
C HIS A 21 -27.27 6.41 19.57
N ALA A 22 -27.74 5.22 19.21
CA ALA A 22 -27.09 4.35 18.23
C ALA A 22 -27.28 4.91 16.81
N LEU A 23 -28.47 5.44 16.50
CA LEU A 23 -28.78 6.06 15.22
C LEU A 23 -27.91 7.31 14.93
N MET A 24 -27.55 8.08 15.98
CA MET A 24 -26.65 9.25 15.85
C MET A 24 -25.16 8.89 15.76
N LYS A 25 -24.76 7.68 16.18
CA LYS A 25 -23.35 7.21 16.11
C LYS A 25 -23.00 6.62 14.73
N LEU A 26 -23.98 6.05 14.04
CA LEU A 26 -23.86 5.53 12.67
C LEU A 26 -23.32 6.56 11.65
N PRO A 27 -23.86 7.79 11.54
CA PRO A 27 -23.31 8.78 10.62
C PRO A 27 -21.93 9.27 11.06
N LEU A 28 -21.64 9.35 12.37
CA LEU A 28 -20.33 9.74 12.88
C LEU A 28 -19.24 8.72 12.49
N LEU A 29 -19.55 7.43 12.60
CA LEU A 29 -18.65 6.35 12.19
C LEU A 29 -18.44 6.33 10.66
N ALA A 30 -19.50 6.58 9.90
CA ALA A 30 -19.43 6.67 8.45
C ALA A 30 -18.56 7.84 7.98
N VAL A 31 -18.71 9.02 8.60
CA VAL A 31 -17.87 10.19 8.31
C VAL A 31 -16.41 9.91 8.69
N PHE A 32 -16.16 9.28 9.84
CA PHE A 32 -14.81 8.91 10.26
C PHE A 32 -14.15 7.93 9.28
N ALA A 33 -14.89 6.92 8.81
CA ALA A 33 -14.40 5.98 7.80
C ALA A 33 -14.11 6.68 6.46
N LEU A 34 -14.93 7.64 6.05
CA LEU A 34 -14.71 8.42 4.83
C LEU A 34 -13.46 9.29 4.91
N VAL A 35 -13.23 9.94 6.06
CA VAL A 35 -12.03 10.76 6.30
C VAL A 35 -10.77 9.87 6.28
N PHE A 36 -10.84 8.68 6.86
CA PHE A 36 -9.72 7.72 6.85
C PHE A 36 -9.37 7.25 5.43
N VAL A 37 -10.38 6.97 4.59
CA VAL A 37 -10.18 6.60 3.18
C VAL A 37 -9.62 7.76 2.36
N ALA A 38 -10.06 8.99 2.63
CA ALA A 38 -9.55 10.19 1.96
C ALA A 38 -8.09 10.51 2.34
N HIS A 39 -7.62 10.00 3.48
CA HIS A 39 -6.24 10.16 3.94
C HIS A 39 -5.30 9.05 3.47
N CYS A 40 -5.68 8.29 2.45
CA CYS A 40 -4.75 7.41 1.75
C CYS A 40 -3.74 8.29 1.00
N GLU A 41 -2.66 8.69 1.68
CA GLU A 41 -1.59 9.49 1.11
C GLU A 41 -0.90 8.67 0.03
N ASP A 42 -1.14 9.04 -1.23
CA ASP A 42 -0.51 8.41 -2.38
C ASP A 42 0.93 8.96 -2.53
N GLY A 43 1.85 8.44 -1.71
CA GLY A 43 3.25 8.86 -1.67
C GLY A 43 4.07 8.40 -2.90
N ALA A 44 5.37 8.70 -2.88
CA ALA A 44 6.30 8.20 -3.88
C ALA A 44 6.49 6.69 -3.69
N ARG A 45 6.38 5.92 -4.78
CA ARG A 45 6.48 4.46 -4.73
C ARG A 45 7.43 4.01 -5.83
N LEU A 46 8.54 3.41 -5.46
CA LEU A 46 9.55 2.95 -6.41
C LEU A 46 9.41 1.45 -6.67
N LEU A 47 9.41 1.08 -7.93
CA LEU A 47 9.61 -0.28 -8.40
C LEU A 47 11.00 -0.36 -9.01
N ALA A 48 11.82 -1.28 -8.51
CA ALA A 48 13.11 -1.57 -9.08
C ALA A 48 13.09 -2.97 -9.71
N SER A 49 13.69 -3.13 -10.88
CA SER A 49 13.97 -4.42 -11.49
C SER A 49 15.43 -4.54 -11.87
N LYS A 50 16.00 -5.72 -11.62
CA LYS A 50 17.37 -6.09 -11.99
C LYS A 50 17.29 -7.19 -13.04
N SER A 51 18.00 -7.02 -14.16
CA SER A 51 18.02 -7.98 -15.25
C SER A 51 19.44 -8.18 -15.74
N LEU A 52 19.84 -9.44 -15.91
CA LEU A 52 21.16 -9.81 -16.38
C LEU A 52 21.08 -10.01 -17.90
N LEU A 53 21.78 -9.16 -18.65
CA LEU A 53 21.68 -9.14 -20.11
C LEU A 53 22.54 -10.24 -20.75
N ASN A 54 23.55 -10.71 -20.04
CA ASN A 54 24.33 -11.87 -20.44
C ASN A 54 23.50 -13.17 -20.29
N ARG A 55 23.46 -14.00 -21.33
CA ARG A 55 22.81 -15.32 -21.24
C ARG A 55 23.58 -16.33 -20.38
N TYR A 56 24.88 -16.08 -20.14
CA TYR A 56 25.73 -16.91 -19.31
C TYR A 56 26.66 -16.02 -18.48
N ALA A 57 26.65 -16.23 -17.17
CA ALA A 57 27.68 -15.70 -16.27
C ALA A 57 28.86 -16.68 -16.32
N VAL A 58 29.93 -16.27 -16.98
CA VAL A 58 31.15 -17.09 -17.11
C VAL A 58 32.27 -16.34 -16.42
N GLU A 59 33.05 -17.04 -15.61
CA GLU A 59 34.24 -16.52 -14.95
C GLU A 59 35.21 -15.94 -15.99
N GLY A 60 35.70 -14.72 -15.76
CA GLY A 60 36.59 -14.01 -16.68
C GLY A 60 35.92 -13.33 -17.89
N LYS A 61 34.58 -13.21 -17.92
CA LYS A 61 33.85 -12.43 -18.94
C LYS A 61 33.00 -11.32 -18.33
N ASP A 62 32.78 -10.29 -19.14
CA ASP A 62 31.94 -9.15 -18.75
C ASP A 62 30.51 -9.60 -18.43
N LEU A 63 30.04 -9.15 -17.27
CA LEU A 63 28.69 -9.37 -16.80
C LEU A 63 27.90 -8.06 -16.91
N THR A 64 26.97 -7.99 -17.85
CA THR A 64 26.16 -6.78 -18.03
C THR A 64 24.85 -6.89 -17.24
N LEU A 65 24.61 -5.91 -16.37
CA LEU A 65 23.41 -5.78 -15.56
C LEU A 65 22.62 -4.54 -16.00
N GLN A 66 21.31 -4.69 -16.07
CA GLN A 66 20.38 -3.60 -16.31
C GLN A 66 19.52 -3.43 -15.05
N TYR A 67 19.61 -2.25 -14.46
CA TYR A 67 18.74 -1.81 -13.39
C TYR A 67 17.71 -0.85 -13.96
N ASN A 68 16.43 -1.09 -13.68
CA ASN A 68 15.36 -0.17 -14.03
C ASN A 68 14.66 0.27 -12.76
N ILE A 69 14.50 1.57 -12.58
CA ILE A 69 13.80 2.17 -11.44
C ILE A 69 12.65 3.00 -11.98
N TYR A 70 11.44 2.69 -11.51
CA TYR A 70 10.21 3.34 -11.91
C TYR A 70 9.51 3.92 -10.69
N ASN A 71 9.14 5.20 -10.75
CA ASN A 71 8.26 5.75 -9.73
C ASN A 71 6.80 5.57 -10.16
N VAL A 72 6.10 4.64 -9.51
CA VAL A 72 4.67 4.33 -9.72
C VAL A 72 3.77 5.03 -8.69
N GLY A 73 4.34 5.85 -7.82
CA GLY A 73 3.59 6.66 -6.86
C GLY A 73 2.99 7.90 -7.52
N SER A 74 2.09 8.58 -6.82
CA SER A 74 1.52 9.85 -7.32
C SER A 74 2.43 11.06 -7.09
N SER A 75 3.48 10.93 -6.27
CA SER A 75 4.44 11.99 -5.96
C SER A 75 5.88 11.61 -6.33
N ALA A 76 6.75 12.62 -6.46
CA ALA A 76 8.15 12.41 -6.81
C ALA A 76 8.92 11.75 -5.65
N ALA A 77 9.68 10.71 -5.95
CA ALA A 77 10.64 10.15 -5.00
C ALA A 77 11.83 11.09 -4.89
N LEU A 78 12.23 11.42 -3.67
CA LEU A 78 13.39 12.26 -3.37
C LEU A 78 14.46 11.41 -2.71
N ASP A 79 15.72 11.81 -2.87
CA ASP A 79 16.87 11.18 -2.21
C ASP A 79 16.96 9.65 -2.47
N VAL A 80 16.81 9.26 -3.74
CA VAL A 80 16.79 7.85 -4.12
C VAL A 80 18.21 7.32 -4.26
N GLU A 81 18.54 6.27 -3.54
CA GLU A 81 19.83 5.60 -3.62
C GLU A 81 19.65 4.16 -4.10
N LEU A 82 20.40 3.78 -5.14
CA LEU A 82 20.57 2.41 -5.56
C LEU A 82 21.99 2.00 -5.16
N SER A 83 22.13 0.96 -4.35
CA SER A 83 23.41 0.31 -4.07
C SER A 83 23.25 -1.20 -4.27
N ASP A 84 24.20 -1.83 -4.94
CA ASP A 84 24.23 -3.27 -5.13
C ASP A 84 25.58 -3.85 -4.73
N ASP A 85 25.61 -4.45 -3.53
CA ASP A 85 26.81 -5.04 -2.93
C ASP A 85 27.01 -6.51 -3.32
N SER A 86 26.24 -7.03 -4.29
CA SER A 86 26.33 -8.43 -4.73
C SER A 86 27.62 -8.75 -5.51
N PHE A 87 28.42 -7.74 -5.84
CA PHE A 87 29.61 -7.86 -6.69
C PHE A 87 30.85 -7.38 -5.92
N PRO A 88 31.46 -8.25 -5.11
CA PRO A 88 32.65 -7.90 -4.37
C PRO A 88 33.80 -7.51 -5.31
N PRO A 89 34.57 -6.44 -5.00
CA PRO A 89 35.62 -5.93 -5.87
C PRO A 89 36.79 -6.90 -6.06
N GLU A 90 36.97 -7.88 -5.17
CA GLU A 90 37.95 -8.96 -5.30
C GLU A 90 37.66 -9.92 -6.47
N ASP A 91 36.40 -10.17 -6.78
CA ASP A 91 35.97 -11.12 -7.82
C ASP A 91 35.45 -10.41 -9.08
N PHE A 92 34.95 -9.17 -8.94
CA PHE A 92 34.30 -8.43 -10.02
C PHE A 92 34.89 -7.02 -10.16
N GLY A 93 35.54 -6.76 -11.30
CA GLY A 93 35.94 -5.41 -11.71
C GLY A 93 34.80 -4.70 -12.46
N ILE A 94 34.46 -3.48 -12.05
CA ILE A 94 33.51 -2.64 -12.79
C ILE A 94 34.16 -2.20 -14.10
N VAL A 95 33.70 -2.76 -15.23
CA VAL A 95 34.19 -2.38 -16.58
C VAL A 95 33.56 -1.06 -17.03
N SER A 96 32.28 -0.85 -16.72
CA SER A 96 31.55 0.37 -17.06
C SER A 96 30.31 0.53 -16.17
N GLY A 97 29.89 1.78 -15.93
CA GLY A 97 28.74 2.11 -15.09
C GLY A 97 29.08 2.27 -13.61
N MET A 98 28.05 2.24 -12.77
CA MET A 98 28.15 2.42 -11.32
C MET A 98 27.21 1.42 -10.62
N LEU A 99 27.73 0.69 -9.63
CA LEU A 99 26.95 -0.21 -8.78
C LEU A 99 26.22 0.54 -7.66
N SER A 100 26.64 1.78 -7.39
CA SER A 100 25.98 2.70 -6.47
C SER A 100 25.72 4.04 -7.17
N VAL A 101 24.46 4.48 -7.20
CA VAL A 101 24.03 5.74 -7.82
C VAL A 101 22.98 6.38 -6.94
N LYS A 102 23.08 7.70 -6.79
CA LYS A 102 22.12 8.51 -6.05
C LYS A 102 21.44 9.50 -6.99
N TRP A 103 20.11 9.62 -6.89
CA TRP A 103 19.30 10.58 -7.60
C TRP A 103 18.61 11.51 -6.60
N ASP A 104 18.76 12.82 -6.78
CA ASP A 104 18.06 13.81 -5.95
C ASP A 104 16.54 13.68 -6.07
N ARG A 105 16.05 13.33 -7.28
CA ARG A 105 14.62 13.24 -7.57
C ARG A 105 14.31 12.31 -8.73
N ILE A 106 13.29 11.48 -8.56
CA ILE A 106 12.67 10.67 -9.63
C ILE A 106 11.19 11.06 -9.73
N ALA A 107 10.83 11.70 -10.84
CA ALA A 107 9.45 12.08 -11.12
C ALA A 107 8.55 10.84 -11.27
N PRO A 108 7.27 10.91 -10.87
CA PRO A 108 6.33 9.82 -11.11
C PRO A 108 6.19 9.57 -12.61
N TYR A 109 6.09 8.31 -13.00
CA TYR A 109 5.91 7.92 -14.39
C TYR A 109 4.55 8.44 -14.86
N LEU A 110 4.57 9.44 -15.74
CA LEU A 110 3.35 9.98 -16.33
C LEU A 110 2.81 8.93 -17.31
N LEU A 111 1.80 8.17 -16.87
CA LEU A 111 0.99 7.37 -17.79
C LEU A 111 0.16 8.34 -18.64
N MET A 112 0.77 8.88 -19.71
CA MET A 112 0.02 9.42 -20.84
C MET A 112 -0.64 8.23 -21.54
N PHE A 113 -1.91 7.99 -21.23
CA PHE A 113 -2.79 7.14 -22.02
C PHE A 113 -3.37 7.95 -23.19
#